data_AF-A0A6V6YPN1-F1
#
_entry.id   AF-A0A6V6YPN1-F1
#
_cell.length_a   1.000
_cell.length_b   1.000
_cell.length_c   1.000
_cell.angle_alpha   90.00
_cell.angle_beta   90.00
_cell.angle_gamma   90.00
#
_symmetry.space_group_name_H-M   'P 1'
#
loop_
_entity.id
_entity.type
_entity.pdbx_description
1 polymer ?
#
loop_
_entity_poly.entity_id
_entity_poly.type
_entity_poly.pdbx_seq_one_letter_code
_entity_poly.pdbx_strand_id
1 'polypeptide(L)' 'MLLSNRRVKATSEWFVKTGVAVNRLTGKAYGESKLINKCLDDIDCTEKEHQSNRRSEFVIISIE' A
#
# COMPACT_ATOMS: atom_id res chain seq x y z
N MET A 1 -5.30 10.58 -2.37
CA MET A 1 -5.62 9.39 -3.20
C MET A 1 -4.61 9.11 -4.33
N LEU A 2 -4.12 10.12 -5.07
CA LEU A 2 -3.25 9.92 -6.24
C LEU A 2 -1.94 9.17 -5.92
N LEU A 3 -1.26 9.49 -4.82
CA LEU A 3 0.01 8.86 -4.43
C LEU A 3 -0.14 7.37 -4.12
N SER A 4 -1.14 6.98 -3.34
CA SER A 4 -1.39 5.58 -3.00
C SER A 4 -1.75 4.75 -4.24
N ASN A 5 -2.50 5.32 -5.20
CA ASN A 5 -2.76 4.67 -6.48
C ASN A 5 -1.47 4.42 -7.27
N ARG A 6 -0.57 5.41 -7.33
CA ARG A 6 0.74 5.26 -7.98
C ARG A 6 1.58 4.18 -7.33
N ARG A 7 1.57 4.06 -6.00
CA ARG A 7 2.27 2.99 -5.26
C ARG A 7 1.74 1.61 -5.63
N VAL A 8 0.41 1.41 -5.60
CA VAL A 8 -0.22 0.15 -6.00
C VAL A 8 0.17 -0.21 -7.44
N LYS A 9 0.05 0.74 -8.37
CA LYS A 9 0.43 0.53 -9.77
C LYS A 9 1.88 0.10 -9.93
N ALA A 10 2.82 0.83 -9.34
CA ALA A 10 4.25 0.52 -9.44
C ALA A 10 4.60 -0.86 -8.85
N THR A 11 3.99 -1.22 -7.72
CA THR A 11 4.18 -2.54 -7.11
C THR A 11 3.60 -3.66 -7.98
N SER A 12 2.39 -3.50 -8.51
CA SER A 12 1.79 -4.48 -9.42
C SER A 12 2.62 -4.65 -10.70
N GLU A 13 3.09 -3.56 -11.30
CA GLU A 13 3.97 -3.59 -12.49
C GLU A 13 5.28 -4.33 -12.20
N TRP A 14 5.87 -4.14 -11.02
CA TRP A 14 7.08 -4.85 -10.62
C TRP A 14 6.84 -6.36 -10.52
N PHE A 15 5.74 -6.82 -9.90
CA PHE A 15 5.42 -8.24 -9.81
C PHE A 15 5.20 -8.89 -11.17
N VAL A 16 4.51 -8.19 -12.08
CA VAL A 16 4.32 -8.66 -13.45
C VAL A 16 5.66 -8.77 -14.16
N LYS A 17 6.54 -7.78 -14.00
CA LYS A 17 7.91 -7.80 -14.54
C LYS A 17 8.73 -8.97 -14.00
N THR A 18 8.52 -9.39 -12.75
CA THR A 18 9.20 -10.56 -12.15
C THR A 18 8.51 -11.89 -12.47
N GLY A 19 7.47 -11.91 -13.31
CA GLY A 19 6.83 -13.13 -13.80
C GLY A 19 5.55 -13.56 -13.07
N VAL A 20 5.00 -12.73 -12.18
CA VAL A 20 3.69 -13.02 -11.57
C VAL A 20 2.58 -12.70 -12.56
N ALA A 21 1.70 -13.67 -12.82
CA ALA A 21 0.57 -13.48 -13.72
C ALA A 21 -0.39 -12.39 -13.20
N VAL A 22 -0.82 -11.48 -14.10
CA VAL A 22 -1.66 -10.31 -13.76
C VAL A 22 -2.96 -10.72 -13.06
N ASN A 23 -3.56 -11.84 -13.46
CA ASN A 23 -4.80 -12.37 -12.89
C ASN A 23 -4.66 -12.83 -11.42
N ARG A 24 -3.43 -13.00 -10.91
CA ARG A 24 -3.16 -13.33 -9.50
C ARG A 24 -3.05 -12.09 -8.61
N LEU A 25 -3.06 -10.89 -9.18
CA LEU A 25 -2.83 -9.64 -8.48
C LEU A 25 -4.13 -8.85 -8.39
N THR A 26 -4.48 -8.45 -7.18
CA THR A 26 -5.49 -7.41 -6.93
C THR A 26 -4.84 -6.29 -6.14
N GLY A 27 -5.27 -5.05 -6.40
CA GLY A 27 -4.66 -3.87 -5.80
C GLY A 27 -5.74 -2.87 -5.39
N LYS A 28 -5.63 -2.35 -4.17
CA LYS A 28 -6.49 -1.29 -3.67
C LYS A 28 -5.66 -0.24 -2.94
N ALA A 29 -5.96 1.02 -3.19
CA ALA A 29 -5.28 2.15 -2.57
C ALA A 29 -6.22 2.81 -1.56
N TYR A 30 -5.72 3.03 -0.34
CA TYR A 30 -6.51 3.61 0.76
C TYR A 30 -6.18 5.06 1.09
N GLY A 31 -5.10 5.61 0.52
CA GLY A 31 -4.57 6.90 0.98
C GLY A 31 -4.37 6.88 2.49
N GLU A 32 -4.93 7.86 3.18
CA GLU A 32 -4.86 7.99 4.64
C GLU A 32 -6.14 7.52 5.35
N SER A 33 -7.07 6.86 4.65
CA SER A 33 -8.31 6.36 5.25
C SER A 33 -8.11 5.15 6.18
N LYS A 34 -6.90 4.56 6.21
CA LYS A 34 -6.54 3.34 6.95
C LYS A 34 -5.18 3.46 7.64
N LEU A 35 -4.99 4.52 8.42
CA LEU A 35 -3.83 4.66 9.30
C LEU A 35 -3.83 3.58 10.38
N ILE A 36 -2.64 3.16 10.81
CA ILE A 36 -2.46 2.19 11.92
C ILE A 36 -2.12 2.87 13.24
N ASN A 37 -1.96 4.20 13.21
CA ASN A 37 -1.72 5.03 14.37
C ASN A 37 -2.52 6.33 14.24
N LYS A 38 -2.32 7.24 15.19
CA LYS A 38 -3.05 8.50 15.30
C LYS A 38 -2.61 9.60 14.32
N CYS A 39 -1.61 9.38 13.46
CA CYS A 39 -0.97 10.44 12.67
C CYS A 39 -1.79 10.85 11.44
N LEU A 40 -2.97 11.42 11.69
CA LEU A 40 -3.77 12.14 10.71
C LEU A 40 -3.14 13.50 10.42
N ASP A 41 -3.69 14.20 9.42
CA ASP A 41 -3.39 15.60 9.17
C ASP A 41 -3.48 16.44 10.46
N ASP A 42 -2.56 17.39 10.60
CA ASP A 42 -2.43 18.31 11.74
C ASP A 42 -2.14 17.67 13.11
N ILE A 43 -1.82 16.37 13.17
CA ILE A 43 -1.33 15.72 14.38
C ILE A 43 0.20 15.67 14.36
N ASP A 44 0.82 16.25 15.38
CA ASP A 44 2.27 16.18 15.56
C ASP A 44 2.70 14.74 15.84
N CYS A 45 3.45 14.18 14.91
CA CYS A 45 3.93 12.83 14.92
C CYS A 45 5.39 12.80 14.50
N THR A 46 6.14 11.86 15.08
CA THR A 46 7.51 11.62 14.66
C THR A 46 7.54 11.07 13.24
N GLU A 47 8.63 11.31 12.53
CA GLU A 47 8.81 10.77 11.18
C GLU A 47 8.76 9.23 11.16
N LYS A 48 9.14 8.56 12.26
CA LYS A 48 9.01 7.11 12.41
C LYS A 48 7.54 6.67 12.46
N GLU A 49 6.68 7.43 13.12
CA GLU A 49 5.24 7.15 13.16
C GLU A 49 4.59 7.39 11.78
N HIS A 50 4.95 8.48 11.09
CA HIS A 50 4.49 8.69 9.71
C HIS A 50 4.98 7.57 8.77
N GLN A 51 6.23 7.14 8.91
CA GLN A 51 6.78 6.03 8.12
C GLN A 51 5.98 4.74 8.29
N SER A 52 5.43 4.49 9.48
CA SER A 52 4.60 3.31 9.75
C SER A 52 3.29 3.33 8.94
N ASN A 53 2.75 4.51 8.61
CA ASN A 53 1.58 4.65 7.73
C ASN A 53 1.95 4.63 6.24
N ARG A 54 3.19 4.94 5.86
CA ARG A 54 3.67 4.90 4.47
C ARG A 54 4.06 3.47 4.06
N ARG A 55 3.11 2.56 4.11
CA ARG A 55 3.30 1.12 3.84
C ARG A 55 2.44 0.60 2.68
N SER A 56 2.80 -0.59 2.21
CA SER A 56 1.96 -1.45 1.37
C SER A 56 1.76 -2.76 2.13
N GLU A 57 0.54 -3.30 2.11
CA GLU A 57 0.23 -4.59 2.72
C GLU A 57 0.01 -5.63 1.63
N PHE A 58 0.46 -6.86 1.91
CA PHE A 58 0.29 -8.01 1.02
C PHE A 58 -0.49 -9.08 1.76
N VAL A 59 -1.65 -9.45 1.21
CA VAL A 59 -2.54 -10.44 1.80
C VAL A 59 -2.70 -11.60 0.82
N ILE A 60 -2.42 -12.80 1.29
CA ILE A 60 -2.62 -14.03 0.52
C ILE A 60 -4.09 -14.43 0.71
N ILE A 61 -4.86 -14.41 -0.38
CA ILE A 61 -6.31 -14.66 -0.34
C ILE A 61 -6.67 -16.14 -0.52
N SER A 62 -5.79 -16.94 -1.14
CA SER A 62 -5.93 -18.38 -1.29
C SER A 62 -4.56 -19.00 -1.54
N ILE A 63 -4.41 -20.27 -1.14
CA ILE A 63 -3.28 -21.13 -1.46
C ILE A 63 -3.94 -22.43 -1.95
N GLU A 64 -3.99 -22.61 -3.26
CA GLU A 64 -4.31 -23.91 -3.87
C GLU A 64 -3.01 -24.68 -4.11
#